data_AF-A0A8J8E3J4-F1
#
_entry.id   AF-A0A8J8E3J4-F1
#
_cell.length_a   1.000
_cell.length_b   1.000
_cell.length_c   1.000
_cell.angle_alpha   90.00
_cell.angle_beta   90.00
_cell.angle_gamma   90.00
#
_symmetry.space_group_name_H-M   'P 1'
#
loop_
_entity.id
_entity.type
_entity.pdbx_description
1 polymer ?
#
loop_
_entity_poly.entity_id
_entity_poly.type
_entity_poly.pdbx_seq_one_letter_code
_entity_poly.pdbx_strand_id
1 'polypeptide(L)'
;MGFSVSASAAIIFISFLMVAGTLYTAWDNTYTNVQAAQEYWYEMRLSQLNTLSSLNAKNSSVSTGTDSSGNQYYNLTLAIQSNGVTLYVPHWSGTYDGKLITLYNIDDDNVGFLSDYGYLLPGNSVQLNVTYIPLDETKHTLKITFGNGCWVMFDWYYNTTNNVVYVNTSRGCPTEVS
;
A
#
# COMPACT_ATOMS: atom_id res chain seq x y z
N MET A 1 -61.83 -44.33 1.84
CA MET A 1 -61.08 -43.07 2.01
C MET A 1 -59.89 -43.37 2.90
N GLY A 2 -58.74 -43.65 2.29
CA GLY A 2 -57.55 -44.05 3.02
C GLY A 2 -56.33 -43.62 2.21
N PHE A 3 -56.15 -42.31 2.07
CA PHE A 3 -54.85 -41.81 1.64
C PHE A 3 -53.88 -42.10 2.79
N SER A 4 -53.15 -43.18 2.56
CA SER A 4 -52.19 -43.79 3.46
C SER A 4 -51.25 -42.75 4.06
N VAL A 5 -51.09 -42.82 5.38
CA VAL A 5 -50.08 -42.12 6.19
C VAL A 5 -48.67 -42.17 5.56
N SER A 6 -48.42 -43.16 4.68
CA SER A 6 -47.19 -43.34 3.91
C SER A 6 -46.89 -42.24 2.88
N ALA A 7 -47.89 -41.63 2.23
CA ALA A 7 -47.62 -40.67 1.15
C ALA A 7 -47.19 -39.31 1.69
N SER A 8 -47.86 -38.82 2.75
CA SER A 8 -47.51 -37.58 3.43
C SER A 8 -46.15 -37.69 4.14
N ALA A 9 -45.85 -38.84 4.75
CA ALA A 9 -44.54 -39.11 5.34
C ALA A 9 -43.41 -39.08 4.30
N ALA A 10 -43.63 -39.65 3.11
CA ALA A 10 -42.65 -39.64 2.02
C ALA A 10 -42.37 -38.21 1.50
N ILE A 11 -43.40 -37.37 1.35
CA ILE A 11 -43.24 -35.98 0.92
C ILE A 11 -42.44 -35.17 1.95
N ILE A 12 -42.73 -35.34 3.24
CA ILE A 12 -41.98 -34.68 4.33
C ILE A 12 -40.51 -35.13 4.33
N PHE A 13 -40.28 -36.43 4.15
CA PHE A 13 -38.92 -36.99 4.13
C PHE A 13 -38.09 -36.48 2.94
N ILE A 14 -38.68 -36.43 1.75
CA ILE A 14 -38.02 -35.88 0.55
C ILE A 14 -37.74 -34.38 0.74
N SER A 15 -38.69 -33.63 1.30
CA SER A 15 -38.52 -32.20 1.60
C SER A 15 -37.39 -31.96 2.59
N PHE A 16 -37.31 -32.79 3.64
CA PHE A 16 -36.23 -32.73 4.62
C PHE A 16 -34.87 -33.04 3.99
N LEU A 17 -34.77 -34.05 3.14
CA LEU A 17 -33.51 -34.38 2.44
C LEU A 17 -33.07 -33.26 1.49
N MET A 18 -34.00 -32.62 0.78
CA MET A 18 -33.69 -31.48 -0.07
C MET A 18 -33.19 -30.28 0.75
N VAL A 19 -33.86 -29.96 1.86
CA VAL A 19 -33.44 -28.87 2.77
C VAL A 19 -32.10 -29.19 3.46
N ALA A 20 -31.86 -30.43 3.86
CA ALA A 20 -30.59 -30.85 4.44
C ALA A 20 -29.43 -30.75 3.43
N GLY A 21 -29.68 -31.12 2.16
CA GLY A 21 -28.69 -30.98 1.09
C GLY A 21 -28.31 -29.52 0.79
N THR A 22 -29.31 -28.63 0.71
CA THR A 22 -29.05 -27.20 0.51
C THR A 22 -28.38 -26.57 1.73
N LEU A 23 -28.77 -26.96 2.95
CA LEU A 23 -28.15 -26.49 4.19
C LEU A 23 -26.68 -26.92 4.29
N TYR A 24 -26.36 -28.17 3.96
CA TYR A 24 -24.97 -28.65 3.99
C TYR A 24 -24.09 -27.88 3.01
N THR A 25 -24.59 -27.65 1.79
CA THR A 25 -23.86 -26.90 0.76
C THR A 25 -23.68 -25.44 1.17
N ALA A 26 -24.72 -24.81 1.72
CA ALA A 26 -24.64 -23.44 2.23
C ALA A 26 -23.66 -23.33 3.40
N TRP A 27 -23.65 -24.31 4.31
CA TRP A 27 -22.74 -24.37 5.44
C TRP A 27 -21.28 -24.54 4.99
N ASP A 28 -21.00 -25.48 4.08
CA ASP A 28 -19.65 -25.71 3.54
C ASP A 28 -19.11 -24.47 2.80
N ASN A 29 -19.93 -23.84 1.97
CA ASN A 29 -19.57 -22.58 1.32
C ASN A 29 -19.32 -21.45 2.34
N THR A 30 -20.11 -21.37 3.41
CA THR A 30 -19.90 -20.34 4.44
C THR A 30 -18.61 -20.63 5.22
N TYR A 31 -18.36 -21.88 5.58
CA TYR A 31 -17.18 -22.30 6.32
C TYR A 31 -15.89 -22.04 5.54
N THR A 32 -15.84 -22.45 4.27
CA THR A 32 -14.66 -22.25 3.40
C THR A 32 -14.36 -20.77 3.18
N ASN A 33 -15.37 -19.92 2.99
CA ASN A 33 -15.19 -18.48 2.88
C ASN A 33 -14.65 -17.85 4.17
N VAL A 34 -15.16 -18.25 5.33
CA VAL A 34 -14.67 -17.76 6.63
C VAL A 34 -13.23 -18.19 6.87
N GLN A 35 -12.90 -19.44 6.57
CA GLN A 35 -11.53 -19.95 6.70
C GLN A 35 -10.57 -19.18 5.77
N ALA A 36 -10.92 -19.00 4.49
CA ALA A 36 -10.10 -18.25 3.54
C ALA A 36 -9.88 -16.79 3.98
N ALA A 37 -10.92 -16.14 4.55
CA ALA A 37 -10.79 -14.80 5.10
C ALA A 37 -9.86 -14.75 6.31
N GLN A 38 -9.89 -15.76 7.19
CA GLN A 38 -8.97 -15.85 8.32
C GLN A 38 -7.52 -16.03 7.87
N GLU A 39 -7.27 -16.95 6.94
CA GLU A 39 -5.93 -17.19 6.37
C GLU A 39 -5.38 -15.92 5.72
N TYR A 40 -6.17 -15.26 4.87
CA TYR A 40 -5.81 -13.98 4.27
C TYR A 40 -5.47 -12.91 5.31
N TRP A 41 -6.26 -12.80 6.38
CA TRP A 41 -6.01 -11.85 7.45
C TRP A 41 -4.69 -12.13 8.18
N TYR A 42 -4.40 -13.39 8.50
CA TYR A 42 -3.14 -13.78 9.13
C TYR A 42 -1.93 -13.49 8.23
N GLU A 43 -2.02 -13.80 6.94
CA GLU A 43 -0.97 -13.50 5.97
C GLU A 43 -0.73 -12.00 5.82
N MET A 44 -1.81 -11.21 5.72
CA MET A 44 -1.71 -9.75 5.66
C MET A 44 -1.09 -9.18 6.94
N ARG A 45 -1.49 -9.69 8.12
CA ARG A 45 -0.92 -9.25 9.39
C ARG A 45 0.57 -9.61 9.50
N LEU A 46 0.96 -10.79 9.06
CA LEU A 46 2.37 -11.21 9.02
C LEU A 46 3.18 -10.34 8.06
N SER A 47 2.62 -10.01 6.89
CA SER A 47 3.22 -9.08 5.94
C SER A 47 3.43 -7.69 6.54
N GLN A 48 2.44 -7.15 7.24
CA GLN A 48 2.52 -5.86 7.90
C GLN A 48 3.60 -5.83 8.99
N LEU A 49 3.65 -6.86 9.84
CA LEU A 49 4.66 -6.97 10.91
C LEU A 49 6.09 -7.04 10.36
N ASN A 50 6.27 -7.68 9.20
CA ASN A 50 7.57 -7.82 8.57
C ASN A 50 7.86 -6.74 7.52
N THR A 51 6.99 -5.74 7.36
CA THR A 51 7.24 -4.62 6.45
C THR A 51 8.10 -3.57 7.13
N LEU A 52 9.40 -3.66 6.84
CA LEU A 52 10.39 -2.72 7.33
C LEU A 52 10.89 -1.90 6.15
N SER A 53 10.52 -0.62 6.11
CA SER A 53 11.06 0.36 5.17
C SER A 53 11.92 1.39 5.89
N SER A 54 12.93 1.89 5.20
CA SER A 54 13.80 2.98 5.66
C SER A 54 14.28 3.83 4.49
N LEU A 55 14.65 5.07 4.78
CA LEU A 55 15.38 5.91 3.82
C LEU A 55 16.83 5.41 3.68
N ASN A 56 17.26 5.11 2.46
CA ASN A 56 18.67 4.88 2.15
C ASN A 56 19.34 6.21 1.80
N ALA A 57 19.92 6.87 2.80
CA ALA A 57 20.54 8.18 2.63
C ALA A 57 21.72 8.19 1.63
N LYS A 58 22.39 7.05 1.41
CA LYS A 58 23.52 6.95 0.47
C LYS A 58 23.06 7.02 -1.00
N ASN A 59 21.87 6.49 -1.28
CA ASN A 59 21.29 6.45 -2.63
C ASN A 59 20.27 7.58 -2.86
N SER A 60 20.00 8.40 -1.85
CA SER A 60 19.20 9.61 -1.94
C SER A 60 20.07 10.80 -2.31
N SER A 61 19.52 11.76 -3.03
CA SER A 61 20.26 12.93 -3.50
C SER A 61 19.38 14.17 -3.63
N VAL A 62 20.01 15.34 -3.60
CA VAL A 62 19.37 16.62 -3.88
C VAL A 62 20.14 17.29 -5.01
N SER A 63 19.43 17.83 -5.98
CA SER A 63 20.01 18.65 -7.04
C SER A 63 19.26 19.97 -7.14
N THR A 64 19.98 21.09 -7.22
CA THR A 64 19.39 22.40 -7.44
C THR A 64 19.43 22.77 -8.92
N GLY A 65 18.50 23.61 -9.34
CA GLY A 65 18.40 24.09 -10.72
C GLY A 65 17.75 25.47 -10.81
N THR A 66 17.72 26.00 -12.01
CA THR A 66 17.02 27.26 -12.33
C THR A 66 16.13 27.01 -13.53
N ASP A 67 14.86 27.38 -13.43
CA ASP A 67 13.90 27.19 -14.51
C ASP A 67 14.11 28.22 -15.63
N SER A 68 13.37 28.08 -16.73
CA SER A 68 13.43 29.03 -17.87
C SER A 68 12.97 30.44 -17.50
N SER A 69 12.29 30.61 -16.38
CA SER A 69 11.78 31.89 -15.85
C SER A 69 12.73 32.54 -14.85
N GLY A 70 13.86 31.89 -14.53
CA GLY A 70 14.84 32.36 -13.55
C GLY A 70 14.55 31.98 -12.10
N ASN A 71 13.52 31.18 -11.82
CA ASN A 71 13.20 30.71 -10.48
C ASN A 71 14.12 29.56 -10.08
N GLN A 72 14.62 29.61 -8.85
CA GLN A 72 15.44 28.54 -8.28
C GLN A 72 14.55 27.43 -7.73
N TYR A 73 14.92 26.20 -8.02
CA TYR A 73 14.23 25.01 -7.52
C TYR A 73 15.24 23.95 -7.08
N TYR A 74 14.75 22.94 -6.37
CA TYR A 74 15.48 21.71 -6.13
C TYR A 74 14.63 20.50 -6.47
N ASN A 75 15.33 19.43 -6.84
CA ASN A 75 14.77 18.10 -6.99
C ASN A 75 15.32 17.23 -5.87
N LEU A 76 14.46 16.39 -5.31
CA LEU A 76 14.77 15.49 -4.22
C LEU A 76 14.54 14.05 -4.67
N THR A 77 15.61 13.27 -4.70
CA THR A 77 15.55 11.83 -4.95
C THR A 77 15.61 11.09 -3.61
N LEU A 78 14.56 10.36 -3.31
CA LEU A 78 14.40 9.53 -2.11
C LEU A 78 14.56 8.05 -2.49
N ALA A 79 15.56 7.39 -1.92
CA ALA A 79 15.73 5.95 -2.04
C ALA A 79 15.02 5.23 -0.90
N ILE A 80 13.90 4.58 -1.20
CA ILE A 80 13.11 3.79 -0.24
C ILE A 80 13.64 2.36 -0.27
N GLN A 81 14.30 1.94 0.81
CA GLN A 81 14.84 0.59 0.95
C GLN A 81 13.87 -0.31 1.71
N SER A 82 13.64 -1.51 1.17
CA SER A 82 12.98 -2.58 1.93
C SER A 82 14.04 -3.34 2.73
N ASN A 83 13.85 -3.48 4.03
CA ASN A 83 14.68 -4.32 4.92
C ASN A 83 13.91 -5.53 5.45
N GLY A 84 12.67 -5.71 5.00
CA GLY A 84 11.74 -6.69 5.54
C GLY A 84 11.40 -7.74 4.50
N VAL A 85 10.17 -7.69 4.02
CA VAL A 85 9.63 -8.59 2.99
C VAL A 85 9.73 -8.01 1.58
N THR A 86 9.51 -8.87 0.59
CA THR A 86 9.29 -8.45 -0.80
C THR A 86 8.00 -7.62 -0.89
N LEU A 87 8.09 -6.45 -1.53
CA LEU A 87 6.94 -5.57 -1.76
C LEU A 87 6.66 -5.45 -3.25
N TYR A 88 5.39 -5.51 -3.63
CA TYR A 88 4.96 -5.27 -5.01
C TYR A 88 4.76 -3.77 -5.23
N VAL A 89 5.62 -3.15 -6.02
CA VAL A 89 5.71 -1.69 -6.18
C VAL A 89 4.54 -1.09 -6.97
N PRO A 90 3.96 -1.75 -7.99
CA PRO A 90 2.81 -1.21 -8.73
C PRO A 90 1.56 -0.97 -7.89
N HIS A 91 1.44 -1.59 -6.70
CA HIS A 91 0.34 -1.35 -5.76
C HIS A 91 0.62 -0.20 -4.78
N TRP A 92 1.73 0.52 -4.94
CA TRP A 92 2.05 1.63 -4.09
C TRP A 92 1.24 2.86 -4.51
N SER A 93 0.80 3.61 -3.52
CA SER A 93 0.10 4.88 -3.71
C SER A 93 0.81 5.97 -2.90
N GLY A 94 0.68 7.22 -3.34
CA GLY A 94 1.33 8.35 -2.70
C GLY A 94 0.37 9.48 -2.42
N THR A 95 0.67 10.25 -1.38
CA THR A 95 0.12 11.59 -1.20
C THR A 95 1.26 12.58 -0.98
N TYR A 96 1.25 13.67 -1.73
CA TYR A 96 2.23 14.77 -1.63
C TYR A 96 1.51 16.04 -1.20
N ASP A 97 1.93 16.63 -0.08
CA ASP A 97 1.32 17.83 0.54
C ASP A 97 -0.21 17.76 0.66
N GLY A 98 -0.72 16.56 0.97
CA GLY A 98 -2.14 16.28 1.15
C GLY A 98 -2.93 15.98 -0.14
N LYS A 99 -2.31 16.07 -1.32
CA LYS A 99 -2.90 15.68 -2.61
C LYS A 99 -2.54 14.23 -2.93
N LEU A 100 -3.51 13.46 -3.44
CA LEU A 100 -3.23 12.14 -4.02
C LEU A 100 -2.37 12.31 -5.28
N ILE A 101 -1.33 11.50 -5.42
CA ILE A 101 -0.42 11.54 -6.56
C ILE A 101 -0.31 10.18 -7.24
N THR A 102 0.02 10.21 -8.52
CA THR A 102 0.37 9.04 -9.31
C THR A 102 1.89 8.82 -9.27
N LEU A 103 2.33 7.62 -8.91
CA LEU A 103 3.77 7.32 -8.75
C LEU A 103 4.43 6.80 -10.04
N TYR A 104 3.64 6.50 -11.08
CA TYR A 104 4.13 5.84 -12.29
C TYR A 104 4.79 6.82 -13.28
N ASN A 105 4.48 8.12 -13.19
CA ASN A 105 5.02 9.13 -14.09
C ASN A 105 5.31 10.45 -13.35
N ILE A 106 6.58 10.88 -13.39
CA ILE A 106 7.03 12.12 -12.75
C ILE A 106 6.39 13.35 -13.42
N ASP A 107 6.12 13.30 -14.73
CA ASP A 107 5.60 14.44 -15.48
C ASP A 107 4.17 14.84 -15.10
N ASP A 108 3.40 13.92 -14.49
CA ASP A 108 1.98 14.16 -14.16
C ASP A 108 1.82 14.94 -12.85
N ASP A 109 2.57 14.58 -11.80
CA ASP A 109 2.40 15.12 -10.44
C ASP A 109 3.71 15.66 -9.82
N ASN A 110 4.78 15.82 -10.60
CA ASN A 110 6.15 16.13 -10.14
C ASN A 110 6.73 15.12 -9.16
N VAL A 111 6.09 13.97 -8.99
CA VAL A 111 6.51 12.89 -8.10
C VAL A 111 6.39 11.57 -8.84
N GLY A 112 7.45 10.77 -8.86
CA GLY A 112 7.36 9.45 -9.47
C GLY A 112 8.63 8.63 -9.37
N PHE A 113 8.52 7.36 -9.74
CA PHE A 113 9.67 6.45 -9.77
C PHE A 113 10.63 6.79 -10.91
N LEU A 114 11.94 6.67 -10.64
CA LEU A 114 12.98 6.87 -11.66
C LEU A 114 13.10 5.70 -12.67
N SER A 115 12.50 4.55 -12.35
CA SER A 115 12.54 3.35 -13.18
C SER A 115 11.22 2.60 -13.02
N ASP A 116 10.93 1.70 -13.96
CA ASP A 116 9.87 0.72 -13.79
C ASP A 116 10.33 -0.33 -12.76
N TYR A 117 9.56 -0.47 -11.68
CA TYR A 117 9.82 -1.41 -10.60
C TYR A 117 8.62 -2.35 -10.47
N GLY A 118 8.85 -3.65 -10.66
CA GLY A 118 7.83 -4.67 -10.36
C GLY A 118 7.84 -5.07 -8.88
N TYR A 119 8.95 -5.64 -8.43
CA TYR A 119 9.12 -6.12 -7.06
C TYR A 119 10.33 -5.49 -6.40
N LEU A 120 10.16 -5.05 -5.15
CA LEU A 120 11.22 -4.61 -4.29
C LEU A 120 11.60 -5.74 -3.34
N LEU A 121 12.74 -6.39 -3.61
CA LEU A 121 13.28 -7.44 -2.75
C LEU A 121 13.91 -6.83 -1.47
N PRO A 122 14.00 -7.60 -0.37
CA PRO A 122 14.71 -7.18 0.82
C PRO A 122 16.18 -6.83 0.52
N GLY A 123 16.66 -5.71 1.08
CA GLY A 123 17.99 -5.14 0.85
C GLY A 123 18.08 -4.20 -0.35
N ASN A 124 17.10 -4.21 -1.26
CA ASN A 124 17.08 -3.32 -2.42
C ASN A 124 16.33 -2.02 -2.11
N SER A 125 16.57 -1.00 -2.94
CA SER A 125 15.89 0.30 -2.87
C SER A 125 15.22 0.65 -4.18
N VAL A 126 14.02 1.23 -4.09
CA VAL A 126 13.43 1.98 -5.20
C VAL A 126 13.77 3.45 -5.05
N GLN A 127 14.04 4.11 -6.17
CA GLN A 127 14.26 5.56 -6.19
C GLN A 127 13.03 6.28 -6.70
N LEU A 128 12.58 7.24 -5.92
CA LEU A 128 11.48 8.13 -6.21
C LEU A 128 12.02 9.55 -6.26
N ASN A 129 11.62 10.31 -7.27
CA ASN A 129 12.05 11.68 -7.48
C ASN A 129 10.88 12.63 -7.27
N VAL A 130 11.14 13.74 -6.60
CA VAL A 130 10.24 14.88 -6.45
C VAL A 130 10.90 16.06 -7.13
N THR A 131 10.24 16.66 -8.12
CA THR A 131 10.82 17.70 -8.99
C THR A 131 10.20 19.07 -8.77
N TYR A 132 10.94 20.11 -9.17
CA TYR A 132 10.47 21.50 -9.20
C TYR A 132 9.99 22.03 -7.84
N ILE A 133 10.63 21.62 -6.76
CA ILE A 133 10.31 22.13 -5.42
C ILE A 133 10.93 23.53 -5.29
N PRO A 134 10.16 24.57 -4.92
CA PRO A 134 10.69 25.91 -4.72
C PRO A 134 11.85 25.91 -3.71
N LEU A 135 12.91 26.68 -3.98
CA LEU A 135 14.07 26.76 -3.09
C LEU A 135 13.80 27.65 -1.86
N ASP A 136 12.85 27.26 -1.02
CA ASP A 136 12.38 27.99 0.16
C ASP A 136 12.35 27.12 1.43
N GLU A 137 11.98 27.70 2.57
CA GLU A 137 11.91 26.99 3.85
C GLU A 137 10.56 26.27 4.08
N THR A 138 9.75 26.12 3.03
CA THR A 138 8.45 25.45 3.11
C THR A 138 8.67 23.99 3.47
N LYS A 139 7.81 23.48 4.36
CA LYS A 139 7.80 22.07 4.75
C LYS A 139 6.94 21.29 3.78
N HIS A 140 7.49 20.18 3.32
CA HIS A 140 6.82 19.27 2.41
C HIS A 140 6.71 17.89 3.05
N THR A 141 5.62 17.20 2.72
CA THR A 141 5.33 15.86 3.21
C THR A 141 4.98 14.96 2.03
N LEU A 142 5.70 13.84 1.92
CA LEU A 142 5.40 12.74 1.01
C LEU A 142 5.10 11.49 1.82
N LYS A 143 3.88 10.99 1.70
CA LYS A 143 3.50 9.70 2.27
C LYS A 143 3.32 8.68 1.17
N ILE A 144 4.03 7.56 1.27
CA ILE A 144 3.90 6.41 0.38
C ILE A 144 3.23 5.28 1.16
N THR A 145 2.14 4.76 0.63
CA THR A 145 1.40 3.63 1.18
C THR A 145 1.65 2.40 0.30
N PHE A 146 2.12 1.33 0.90
CA PHE A 146 2.40 0.05 0.26
C PHE A 146 1.12 -0.76 0.06
N GLY A 147 1.17 -1.77 -0.80
CA GLY A 147 0.00 -2.61 -1.12
C GLY A 147 -0.60 -3.38 0.07
N ASN A 148 0.13 -3.53 1.18
CA ASN A 148 -0.37 -4.14 2.42
C ASN A 148 -0.91 -3.13 3.44
N GLY A 149 -1.03 -1.86 3.06
CA GLY A 149 -1.56 -0.77 3.88
C GLY A 149 -0.54 -0.11 4.80
N CYS A 150 0.65 -0.68 4.99
CA CYS A 150 1.74 0.00 5.68
C CYS A 150 2.20 1.22 4.90
N TRP A 151 2.77 2.21 5.59
CA TRP A 151 3.19 3.45 4.98
C TRP A 151 4.54 3.92 5.52
N VAL A 152 5.23 4.68 4.67
CA VAL A 152 6.40 5.47 5.02
C VAL A 152 6.11 6.92 4.67
N MET A 153 6.48 7.84 5.55
CA MET A 153 6.27 9.26 5.37
C MET A 153 7.60 9.98 5.50
N PHE A 154 7.88 10.84 4.53
CA PHE A 154 9.04 11.70 4.46
C PHE A 154 8.57 13.12 4.66
N ASP A 155 9.11 13.78 5.68
CA ASP A 155 8.90 15.20 5.91
C ASP A 155 10.22 15.90 5.67
N TRP A 156 10.25 16.94 4.84
CA TRP A 156 11.48 17.68 4.59
C TRP A 156 11.26 19.17 4.45
N TYR A 157 12.36 19.90 4.55
CA TYR A 157 12.43 21.32 4.24
C TYR A 157 13.85 21.65 3.78
N TYR A 158 13.97 22.70 2.96
CA TYR A 158 15.26 23.23 2.56
C TYR A 158 15.70 24.31 3.54
N ASN A 159 16.95 24.23 4.01
CA ASN A 159 17.53 25.25 4.88
C ASN A 159 18.36 26.23 4.02
N THR A 160 17.85 27.44 3.86
CA THR A 160 18.48 28.49 3.01
C THR A 160 19.81 29.00 3.56
N THR A 161 20.03 28.89 4.87
CA THR A 161 21.28 29.33 5.50
C THR A 161 22.43 28.37 5.23
N ASN A 162 22.16 27.07 5.30
CA ASN A 162 23.18 26.03 5.15
C ASN A 162 23.21 25.39 3.75
N ASN A 163 22.22 25.69 2.90
CA ASN A 163 22.00 25.04 1.60
C ASN A 163 21.91 23.51 1.69
N VAL A 164 21.14 23.01 2.67
CA VAL A 164 20.96 21.57 2.93
C VAL A 164 19.47 21.26 3.08
N VAL A 165 19.04 20.12 2.56
CA VAL A 165 17.70 19.55 2.81
C VAL A 165 17.75 18.63 4.00
N TYR A 166 16.89 18.87 4.98
CA TYR A 166 16.69 17.98 6.11
C TYR A 166 15.49 17.09 5.85
N VAL A 167 15.70 15.78 5.86
CA VAL A 167 14.64 14.78 5.66
C VAL A 167 14.44 14.00 6.95
N ASN A 168 13.23 14.05 7.49
CA ASN A 168 12.78 13.17 8.56
C ASN A 168 11.97 12.02 7.97
N THR A 169 12.04 10.84 8.57
CA THR A 169 11.31 9.66 8.10
C THR A 169 10.52 9.06 9.24
N SER A 170 9.24 8.81 9.00
CA SER A 170 8.37 8.06 9.89
C SER A 170 7.71 6.92 9.14
N ARG A 171 7.24 5.92 9.88
CA ARG A 171 6.59 4.74 9.32
C ARG A 171 5.47 4.25 10.23
N GLY A 172 4.51 3.56 9.65
CA GLY A 172 3.45 2.91 10.41
C GLY A 172 2.71 1.87 9.59
N CYS A 173 1.97 1.02 10.28
CA CYS A 173 1.06 0.06 9.68
C CYS A 173 -0.29 0.17 10.37
N PRO A 174 -1.40 -0.04 9.64
CA PRO A 174 -2.72 -0.07 10.25
C PRO A 174 -2.77 -1.19 11.29
N THR A 175 -3.16 -0.83 12.51
CA THR A 175 -3.20 -1.80 13.62
C THR A 175 -4.52 -2.56 13.68
N GLU A 176 -5.57 -2.03 13.06
CA GLU A 176 -6.94 -2.57 13.07
C GLU A 176 -7.60 -2.46 11.68
N VAL A 177 -8.27 -3.54 11.29
CA VAL A 177 -9.34 -3.53 10.28
C VAL A 177 -10.59 -3.92 11.07
N SER A 178 -11.45 -2.96 11.35
CA SER A 178 -12.76 -3.19 11.99
C SER A 178 -13.77 -3.65 10.96
#